data_AF-A0A9P0INA2-F1
#
_entry.id   AF-A0A9P0INA2-F1
#
_cell.length_a   1.000
_cell.length_b   1.000
_cell.length_c   1.000
_cell.angle_alpha   90.00
_cell.angle_beta   90.00
_cell.angle_gamma   90.00
#
_symmetry.space_group_name_H-M   'P 1'
#
loop_
_entity.id
_entity.type
_entity.pdbx_description
1 polymer ?
#
loop_
_entity_poly.entity_id
_entity_poly.type
_entity_poly.pdbx_seq_one_letter_code
_entity_poly.pdbx_strand_id
1 'polypeptide(L)'
;MVVVAYLFSTVVSLAIPEDNVGGLSWQWLHIFTPLAAALGVWAVGNIGHETGSLKWPLICAYLVPMVGNPLKSFIFDKWGYDIDESTSFAIMILSAAWSFDHLEKRWRPKNQKTPGTLKRIIVISMCCLLYMALWSSYLYFNAKVTDEEGDEVPFHEALGHFFSSPWWLDVKQSFIDVWQFAQEHGWMETWRQIVTLSDPSGEQNAFKVLELRSGATQTEIKNQCRTLAVKYHPDKAKDDITKKDVQNRFFEVQQACELLSNSRAKRRRRNKQFNEEL
;
A
#
# COMPACT_ATOMS: atom_id res chain seq x y z
N MET A 1 13.48 7.20 -11.58
CA MET A 1 14.32 5.98 -11.57
C MET A 1 14.51 5.42 -10.16
N VAL A 2 14.88 6.23 -9.16
CA VAL A 2 15.13 5.80 -7.77
C VAL A 2 13.97 5.02 -7.14
N VAL A 3 12.73 5.52 -7.22
CA VAL A 3 11.56 4.86 -6.61
C VAL A 3 11.32 3.46 -7.19
N VAL A 4 11.39 3.30 -8.51
CA VAL A 4 11.19 1.98 -9.15
C VAL A 4 12.35 1.03 -8.84
N ALA A 5 13.57 1.54 -8.80
CA ALA A 5 14.73 0.76 -8.37
C ALA A 5 14.59 0.27 -6.92
N TYR A 6 14.09 1.13 -6.02
CA TYR A 6 13.75 0.74 -4.65
C TYR A 6 12.71 -0.38 -4.65
N LEU A 7 11.56 -0.20 -5.32
CA LEU A 7 10.50 -1.19 -5.39
C LEU A 7 10.96 -2.55 -5.95
N PHE A 8 11.77 -2.56 -7.00
CA PHE A 8 12.26 -3.82 -7.59
C PHE A 8 13.21 -4.53 -6.64
N SER A 9 14.09 -3.78 -5.99
CA SER A 9 15.07 -4.33 -5.05
C SER A 9 14.39 -4.84 -3.79
N THR A 10 13.40 -4.12 -3.27
CA THR A 10 12.65 -4.55 -2.08
C THR A 10 11.82 -5.79 -2.36
N VAL A 11 11.13 -5.87 -3.50
CA VAL A 11 10.36 -7.07 -3.86
C VAL A 11 11.26 -8.30 -3.96
N VAL A 12 12.47 -8.17 -4.54
CA VAL A 12 13.43 -9.28 -4.57
C VAL A 12 13.92 -9.64 -3.16
N SER A 13 14.24 -8.65 -2.33
CA SER A 13 14.70 -8.89 -0.96
C SER A 13 13.62 -9.56 -0.10
N LEU A 14 12.36 -9.12 -0.24
CA LEU A 14 11.21 -9.66 0.47
C LEU A 14 10.81 -11.07 -0.01
N ALA A 15 11.10 -11.41 -1.27
CA ALA A 15 10.78 -12.73 -1.80
C ALA A 15 11.70 -13.86 -1.30
N ILE A 16 12.85 -13.52 -0.73
CA ILE A 16 13.85 -14.47 -0.26
C ILE A 16 13.45 -14.98 1.13
N PRO A 17 13.29 -16.31 1.34
CA PRO A 17 12.92 -16.87 2.65
C PRO A 17 13.94 -16.50 3.74
N GLU A 18 13.45 -16.03 4.88
CA GLU A 18 14.28 -15.75 6.05
C GLU A 18 14.72 -17.05 6.75
N ASP A 19 13.80 -18.02 6.81
CA ASP A 19 14.02 -19.32 7.43
C ASP A 19 14.69 -20.35 6.49
N ASN A 20 15.36 -21.33 7.09
CA ASN A 20 16.00 -22.41 6.35
C ASN A 20 14.96 -23.37 5.74
N VAL A 21 14.66 -23.18 4.46
CA VAL A 21 13.76 -24.07 3.71
C VAL A 21 14.55 -25.29 3.21
N GLY A 22 14.20 -26.49 3.68
CA GLY A 22 14.83 -27.74 3.27
C GLY A 22 16.24 -27.98 3.83
N GLY A 23 16.57 -27.34 4.95
CA GLY A 23 17.89 -27.47 5.60
C GLY A 23 19.01 -26.62 4.97
N LEU A 24 18.66 -25.78 3.98
CA LEU A 24 19.58 -24.86 3.32
C LEU A 24 19.13 -23.41 3.54
N SER A 25 20.10 -22.50 3.73
CA SER A 25 19.82 -21.07 3.81
C SER A 25 19.74 -20.47 2.40
N TRP A 26 18.68 -19.74 2.13
CA TRP A 26 18.45 -19.09 0.84
C TRP A 26 18.95 -17.64 0.78
N GLN A 27 19.57 -17.16 1.86
CA GLN A 27 20.09 -15.80 2.00
C GLN A 27 21.14 -15.41 0.95
N TRP A 28 21.85 -16.37 0.35
CA TRP A 28 22.80 -16.07 -0.74
C TRP A 28 22.11 -15.42 -1.96
N LEU A 29 20.79 -15.60 -2.12
CA LEU A 29 20.00 -14.97 -3.18
C LEU A 29 19.95 -13.43 -3.07
N HIS A 30 20.32 -12.84 -1.94
CA HIS A 30 20.44 -11.37 -1.82
C HIS A 30 21.48 -10.77 -2.80
N ILE A 31 22.32 -11.61 -3.40
CA ILE A 31 23.18 -11.22 -4.53
C ILE A 31 22.40 -10.67 -5.73
N PHE A 32 21.10 -10.99 -5.88
CA PHE A 32 20.26 -10.48 -6.96
C PHE A 32 19.63 -9.12 -6.65
N THR A 33 19.67 -8.65 -5.41
CA THR A 33 19.07 -7.38 -5.00
C THR A 33 19.70 -6.17 -5.72
N PRO A 34 21.05 -6.06 -5.85
CA PRO A 34 21.67 -4.99 -6.62
C PRO A 34 21.34 -5.03 -8.12
N LEU A 35 21.15 -6.23 -8.68
CA LEU A 35 20.72 -6.41 -10.07
C LEU A 35 19.30 -5.90 -10.28
N ALA A 36 18.38 -6.16 -9.35
CA ALA A 36 17.04 -5.61 -9.38
C ALA A 36 17.04 -4.07 -9.30
N ALA A 37 17.91 -3.49 -8.48
CA ALA A 37 18.11 -2.03 -8.40
C ALA A 37 18.54 -1.45 -9.75
N ALA A 38 19.59 -2.03 -10.34
CA ALA A 38 20.12 -1.60 -11.63
C ALA A 38 19.08 -1.74 -12.75
N LEU A 39 18.31 -2.83 -12.76
CA LEU A 39 17.21 -3.02 -13.72
C LEU A 39 16.10 -1.98 -13.54
N GLY A 40 15.73 -1.63 -12.30
CA GLY A 40 14.74 -0.58 -12.05
C GLY A 40 15.23 0.81 -12.49
N VAL A 41 16.51 1.12 -12.27
CA VAL A 41 17.13 2.36 -12.77
C VAL A 41 17.11 2.38 -14.30
N TRP A 42 17.59 1.31 -14.94
CA TRP A 42 17.65 1.18 -16.39
C TRP A 42 16.28 1.20 -17.06
N ALA A 43 15.28 0.53 -16.46
CA ALA A 43 13.93 0.48 -17.00
C ALA A 43 13.33 1.89 -17.08
N VAL A 44 13.42 2.68 -16.00
CA VAL A 44 12.90 4.05 -15.96
C VAL A 44 13.76 5.02 -16.77
N GLY A 45 15.09 4.84 -16.73
CA GLY A 45 16.03 5.69 -17.46
C GLY A 45 15.89 5.61 -18.98
N ASN A 46 15.27 4.55 -19.51
CA ASN A 46 14.99 4.37 -20.95
C ASN A 46 13.56 4.76 -21.36
N ILE A 47 12.76 5.30 -20.44
CA ILE A 47 11.43 5.82 -20.74
C ILE A 47 11.55 7.22 -21.34
N GLY A 48 10.81 7.47 -22.42
CA GLY A 48 10.77 8.79 -23.07
C GLY A 48 11.86 8.99 -24.12
N HIS A 49 12.45 10.19 -24.10
CA HIS A 49 13.41 10.68 -25.10
C HIS A 49 14.86 10.32 -24.80
N GLU A 50 15.13 9.76 -23.63
CA GLU A 50 16.45 9.38 -23.15
C GLU A 50 16.65 7.86 -23.29
N THR A 51 17.90 7.46 -23.55
CA THR A 51 18.31 6.05 -23.59
C THR A 51 19.71 5.88 -22.99
N GLY A 52 19.95 4.76 -22.33
CA GLY A 52 21.24 4.40 -21.75
C GLY A 52 21.39 2.90 -21.55
N SER A 53 22.63 2.43 -21.41
CA SER A 53 22.93 1.01 -21.19
C SER A 53 22.80 0.61 -19.70
N LEU A 54 22.68 -0.68 -19.43
CA LEU A 54 22.59 -1.23 -18.06
C LEU A 54 23.97 -1.34 -17.37
N LYS A 55 25.08 -1.16 -18.12
CA LYS A 55 26.43 -1.54 -17.66
C LYS A 55 26.88 -0.75 -16.43
N TRP A 56 26.94 0.57 -16.53
CA TRP A 56 27.38 1.42 -15.40
C TRP A 56 26.47 1.33 -14.17
N PRO A 57 25.13 1.38 -14.31
CA PRO A 57 24.22 1.18 -13.18
C PRO A 57 24.44 -0.16 -12.47
N LEU A 58 24.68 -1.24 -13.22
CA LEU A 58 24.92 -2.56 -12.66
C LEU A 58 26.27 -2.63 -11.94
N ILE A 59 27.33 -2.09 -12.54
CA ILE A 59 28.65 -2.02 -11.89
C ILE A 59 28.56 -1.25 -10.58
N CYS A 60 27.96 -0.06 -10.59
CA CYS A 60 27.82 0.76 -9.40
C CYS A 60 26.96 0.09 -8.32
N ALA A 61 25.83 -0.52 -8.72
CA ALA A 61 24.95 -1.22 -7.78
C ALA A 61 25.67 -2.37 -7.05
N TYR A 62 26.52 -3.14 -7.73
CA TYR A 62 27.29 -4.22 -7.08
C TYR A 62 28.51 -3.74 -6.31
N LEU A 63 29.15 -2.66 -6.76
CA LEU A 63 30.34 -2.11 -6.11
C LEU A 63 30.00 -1.50 -4.74
N VAL A 64 28.82 -0.90 -4.58
CA VAL A 64 28.44 -0.26 -3.31
C VAL A 64 28.34 -1.25 -2.15
N PRO A 65 27.63 -2.40 -2.21
CA PRO A 65 27.66 -3.37 -1.12
C PRO A 65 29.04 -4.00 -0.92
N MET A 66 29.79 -4.24 -2.01
CA MET A 66 31.12 -4.85 -1.97
C MET A 66 32.13 -4.00 -1.18
N VAL A 67 32.09 -2.67 -1.36
CA VAL A 67 32.96 -1.72 -0.63
C VAL A 67 32.31 -1.21 0.65
N GLY A 68 30.99 -1.04 0.64
CA GLY A 68 30.19 -0.47 1.72
C GLY A 68 30.09 -1.39 2.93
N ASN A 69 29.95 -2.70 2.75
CA ASN A 69 29.89 -3.66 3.87
C ASN A 69 31.18 -3.69 4.70
N PRO A 70 32.39 -3.84 4.12
CA PRO A 70 33.62 -3.77 4.91
C PRO A 70 33.86 -2.37 5.49
N LEU A 71 33.47 -1.31 4.77
CA LEU A 71 33.56 0.06 5.28
C LEU A 71 32.64 0.29 6.49
N LYS A 72 31.39 -0.22 6.45
CA LYS A 72 30.46 -0.20 7.57
C LYS A 72 31.07 -0.91 8.79
N SER A 73 31.61 -2.11 8.60
CA SER A 73 32.26 -2.86 9.68
C SER A 73 33.46 -2.09 10.27
N PHE A 74 34.26 -1.44 9.43
CA PHE A 74 35.39 -0.64 9.88
C PHE A 74 34.97 0.62 10.64
N ILE A 75 33.92 1.31 10.18
CA ILE A 75 33.37 2.49 10.85
C ILE A 75 32.79 2.11 12.21
N PHE A 76 32.07 0.99 12.29
CA PHE A 76 31.53 0.46 13.53
C PHE A 76 32.65 0.14 14.54
N ASP A 77 33.69 -0.59 14.12
CA ASP A 77 34.80 -0.97 15.00
C ASP A 77 35.60 0.25 15.50
N LYS A 78 35.84 1.24 14.61
CA LYS A 78 36.67 2.40 14.93
C LYS A 78 35.94 3.53 15.64
N TRP A 79 34.66 3.73 15.35
CA TRP A 79 33.89 4.91 15.79
C TRP A 79 32.60 4.55 16.55
N GLY A 80 32.26 3.27 16.68
CA GLY A 80 31.03 2.82 17.36
C GLY A 80 29.73 3.24 16.67
N TYR A 81 29.79 3.68 15.42
CA TYR A 81 28.62 4.15 14.66
C TYR A 81 28.08 3.03 13.77
N ASP A 82 26.85 2.61 14.01
CA ASP A 82 26.16 1.60 13.18
C ASP A 82 25.38 2.28 12.04
N ILE A 83 25.70 1.89 10.82
CA ILE A 83 25.02 2.37 9.61
C ILE A 83 23.88 1.42 9.31
N ASP A 84 22.64 1.90 9.42
CA ASP A 84 21.47 1.07 9.14
C ASP A 84 21.49 0.50 7.71
N GLU A 85 20.96 -0.72 7.55
CA GLU A 85 20.92 -1.44 6.28
C GLU A 85 20.10 -0.69 5.22
N SER A 86 19.04 0.00 5.66
CA SER A 86 18.24 0.92 4.85
C SER A 86 19.08 2.04 4.22
N THR A 87 20.09 2.52 4.94
CA THR A 87 20.98 3.60 4.48
C THR A 87 21.94 3.07 3.40
N SER A 88 22.53 1.90 3.62
CA SER A 88 23.35 1.22 2.60
C SER A 88 22.55 0.95 1.33
N PHE A 89 21.29 0.55 1.49
CA PHE A 89 20.36 0.32 0.39
C PHE A 89 20.07 1.59 -0.41
N ALA A 90 19.81 2.70 0.28
CA ALA A 90 19.59 4.00 -0.36
C ALA A 90 20.82 4.48 -1.13
N ILE A 91 22.03 4.35 -0.55
CA ILE A 91 23.29 4.72 -1.21
C ILE A 91 23.53 3.90 -2.48
N MET A 92 23.24 2.60 -2.45
CA MET A 92 23.33 1.73 -3.62
C MET A 92 22.40 2.21 -4.74
N ILE A 93 21.14 2.55 -4.44
CA ILE A 93 20.19 3.01 -5.46
C ILE A 93 20.58 4.39 -6.00
N LEU A 94 20.99 5.31 -5.13
CA LEU A 94 21.39 6.66 -5.52
C LEU A 94 22.65 6.64 -6.39
N SER A 95 23.64 5.82 -6.05
CA SER A 95 24.86 5.66 -6.87
C SER A 95 24.56 5.03 -8.23
N ALA A 96 23.70 4.02 -8.30
CA ALA A 96 23.25 3.43 -9.57
C ALA A 96 22.50 4.46 -10.44
N ALA A 97 21.61 5.25 -9.84
CA ALA A 97 20.89 6.32 -10.52
C ALA A 97 21.82 7.44 -11.01
N TRP A 98 22.76 7.86 -10.17
CA TRP A 98 23.77 8.86 -10.52
C TRP A 98 24.65 8.39 -11.68
N SER A 99 25.08 7.12 -11.66
CA SER A 99 25.89 6.52 -12.73
C SER A 99 25.14 6.47 -14.06
N PHE A 100 23.83 6.21 -14.04
CA PHE A 100 23.02 6.23 -15.26
C PHE A 100 22.97 7.64 -15.88
N ASP A 101 22.67 8.64 -15.05
CA ASP A 101 22.48 10.01 -15.50
C ASP A 101 23.79 10.65 -16.01
N HIS A 102 24.92 10.35 -15.37
CA HIS A 102 26.21 10.96 -15.72
C HIS A 102 27.02 10.18 -16.77
N LEU A 103 26.92 8.84 -16.82
CA LEU A 103 27.80 8.02 -17.67
C LEU A 103 27.08 7.41 -18.89
N GLU A 104 25.79 7.12 -18.79
CA GLU A 104 25.06 6.36 -19.81
C GLU A 104 24.02 7.17 -20.58
N LYS A 105 23.53 8.26 -19.99
CA LYS A 105 22.45 9.06 -20.56
C LYS A 105 22.79 9.63 -21.93
N ARG A 106 22.00 9.25 -22.93
CA ARG A 106 22.09 9.75 -24.31
C ARG A 106 20.70 9.99 -24.88
N TRP A 107 20.60 10.94 -25.80
CA TRP A 107 19.36 11.18 -26.53
C TRP A 107 19.01 10.02 -27.46
N ARG A 108 17.73 9.63 -27.46
CA ARG A 108 17.24 8.53 -28.30
C ARG A 108 17.26 8.92 -29.78
N PRO A 109 17.88 8.13 -30.66
CA PRO A 109 17.82 8.41 -32.10
C PRO A 109 16.41 8.14 -32.65
N LYS A 110 15.92 9.02 -33.53
CA LYS A 110 14.54 8.98 -34.08
C LYS A 110 14.22 7.74 -34.91
N ASN A 111 15.21 7.01 -35.43
CA ASN A 111 15.02 5.95 -36.43
C ASN A 111 15.27 4.53 -35.89
N GLN A 112 14.91 4.26 -34.64
CA GLN A 112 15.00 2.91 -34.09
C GLN A 112 13.84 2.05 -34.54
N LYS A 113 14.16 0.87 -35.09
CA LYS A 113 13.17 -0.17 -35.39
C LYS A 113 12.55 -0.63 -34.08
N THR A 114 11.23 -0.52 -33.97
CA THR A 114 10.49 -1.07 -32.85
C THR A 114 10.42 -2.60 -32.98
N PRO A 115 10.65 -3.36 -31.89
CA PRO A 115 10.44 -4.80 -31.93
C PRO A 115 8.96 -5.08 -32.20
N GLY A 116 8.69 -6.17 -32.94
CA GLY A 116 7.33 -6.60 -33.28
C GLY A 116 6.43 -6.77 -32.05
N THR A 117 5.13 -6.56 -32.24
CA THR A 117 4.11 -6.61 -31.17
C THR A 117 4.12 -7.92 -30.40
N LEU A 118 4.25 -9.06 -31.09
CA LEU A 118 4.32 -10.38 -30.46
C LEU A 118 5.50 -10.50 -29.49
N LYS A 119 6.70 -10.05 -29.88
CA LYS A 119 7.89 -10.08 -29.03
C LYS A 119 7.69 -9.24 -27.77
N ARG A 120 7.01 -8.09 -27.89
CA ARG A 120 6.70 -7.23 -26.73
C ARG A 120 5.75 -7.92 -25.77
N ILE A 121 4.67 -8.52 -26.28
CA ILE A 121 3.69 -9.26 -25.46
C ILE A 121 4.37 -10.40 -24.71
N ILE A 122 5.23 -11.17 -25.39
CA ILE A 122 5.97 -12.27 -24.78
C ILE A 122 6.89 -11.75 -23.66
N VAL A 123 7.67 -10.70 -23.91
CA VAL A 123 8.59 -10.14 -22.91
C VAL A 123 7.83 -9.59 -21.70
N ILE A 124 6.75 -8.83 -21.93
CA ILE A 124 5.92 -8.28 -20.85
C ILE A 124 5.26 -9.42 -20.05
N SER A 125 4.76 -10.45 -20.73
CA SER A 125 4.18 -11.62 -20.08
C SER A 125 5.20 -12.34 -19.22
N MET A 126 6.44 -12.55 -19.69
CA MET A 126 7.51 -13.15 -18.89
C MET A 126 7.85 -12.28 -17.67
N CYS A 127 7.97 -10.96 -17.84
CA CYS A 127 8.22 -10.05 -16.71
C CYS A 127 7.08 -10.06 -15.68
N CYS A 128 5.83 -10.11 -16.15
CA CYS A 128 4.66 -10.19 -15.27
C CYS A 128 4.65 -11.50 -14.48
N LEU A 129 4.92 -12.64 -15.14
CA LEU A 129 5.02 -13.94 -14.48
C LEU A 129 6.14 -13.96 -13.42
N LEU A 130 7.31 -13.41 -13.73
CA LEU A 130 8.41 -13.30 -12.77
C LEU A 130 8.03 -12.43 -11.56
N TYR A 131 7.37 -11.30 -11.80
CA TYR A 131 6.91 -10.41 -10.72
C TYR A 131 5.86 -11.10 -9.83
N MET A 132 4.89 -11.79 -10.41
CA MET A 132 3.90 -12.58 -9.68
C MET A 132 4.56 -13.71 -8.88
N ALA A 133 5.59 -14.36 -9.44
CA ALA A 133 6.34 -15.41 -8.75
C ALA A 133 7.06 -14.87 -7.50
N LEU A 134 7.68 -13.69 -7.59
CA LEU A 134 8.33 -13.04 -6.43
C LEU A 134 7.32 -12.73 -5.32
N TRP A 135 6.17 -12.16 -5.66
CA TRP A 135 5.09 -11.91 -4.69
C TRP A 135 4.53 -13.20 -4.09
N SER A 136 4.34 -14.25 -4.89
CA SER A 136 3.88 -15.54 -4.35
C SER A 136 4.90 -16.16 -3.40
N SER A 137 6.21 -16.00 -3.67
CA SER A 137 7.27 -16.45 -2.76
C SER A 137 7.20 -15.69 -1.43
N TYR A 138 7.08 -14.36 -1.48
CA TYR A 138 6.90 -13.54 -0.29
C TYR A 138 5.66 -13.96 0.53
N LEU A 139 4.50 -14.07 -0.12
CA LEU A 139 3.25 -14.45 0.53
C LEU A 139 3.29 -15.87 1.13
N TYR A 140 4.07 -16.77 0.55
CA TYR A 140 4.17 -18.14 1.04
C TYR A 140 5.14 -18.28 2.21
N PHE A 141 6.36 -17.72 2.09
CA PHE A 141 7.44 -17.94 3.06
C PHE A 141 7.53 -16.88 4.16
N ASN A 142 7.29 -15.61 3.85
CA ASN A 142 7.63 -14.49 4.74
C ASN A 142 6.40 -13.74 5.27
N ALA A 143 5.24 -13.84 4.60
CA ALA A 143 4.03 -13.19 5.08
C ALA A 143 3.49 -13.90 6.32
N LYS A 144 3.40 -13.17 7.43
CA LYS A 144 2.84 -13.60 8.71
C LYS A 144 1.67 -12.69 9.06
N VAL A 145 0.61 -13.28 9.60
CA VAL A 145 -0.58 -12.57 10.08
C VAL A 145 -0.63 -12.75 11.58
N THR A 146 -0.77 -11.64 12.30
CA THR A 146 -0.94 -11.63 13.76
C THR A 146 -2.41 -11.89 14.08
N ASP A 147 -2.69 -12.94 14.85
CA ASP A 147 -4.03 -13.21 15.36
C ASP A 147 -4.39 -12.22 16.50
N GLU A 148 -5.67 -12.15 16.88
CA GLU A 148 -6.16 -11.32 17.99
C GLU A 148 -5.52 -11.70 19.35
N GLU A 149 -5.04 -12.94 19.45
CA GLU A 149 -4.31 -13.47 20.61
C GLU A 149 -2.80 -13.12 20.61
N GLY A 150 -2.31 -12.50 19.52
CA GLY A 150 -0.93 -12.06 19.37
C GLY A 150 0.02 -13.09 18.76
N ASP A 151 -0.49 -14.26 18.36
CA ASP A 151 0.32 -15.31 17.72
C ASP A 151 0.56 -15.01 16.23
N GLU A 152 1.80 -15.19 15.77
CA GLU A 152 2.19 -15.02 14.38
C GLU A 152 1.96 -16.31 13.59
N VAL A 153 0.91 -16.36 12.77
CA VAL A 153 0.62 -17.50 11.90
C VAL A 153 1.09 -17.21 10.47
N PRO A 154 1.78 -18.13 9.79
CA PRO A 154 2.17 -17.92 8.41
C PRO A 154 0.93 -17.81 7.50
N PHE A 155 0.99 -16.90 6.53
CA PHE A 155 -0.16 -16.54 5.69
C PHE A 155 -0.73 -17.72 4.90
N HIS A 156 0.13 -18.64 4.43
CA HIS A 156 -0.31 -19.83 3.71
C HIS A 156 -1.15 -20.78 4.59
N GLU A 157 -0.84 -20.86 5.89
CA GLU A 157 -1.61 -21.65 6.86
C GLU A 157 -2.92 -20.95 7.20
N ALA A 158 -2.88 -19.63 7.41
CA ALA A 158 -4.08 -18.81 7.60
C ALA A 158 -5.06 -18.93 6.42
N LEU A 159 -4.57 -18.92 5.17
CA LEU A 159 -5.39 -19.18 3.99
C LEU A 159 -5.99 -20.59 3.99
N GLY A 160 -5.22 -21.60 4.43
CA GLY A 160 -5.72 -22.97 4.58
C GLY A 160 -6.87 -23.05 5.58
N HIS A 161 -6.72 -22.43 6.75
CA HIS A 161 -7.76 -22.35 7.77
C HIS A 161 -8.98 -21.58 7.28
N PHE A 162 -8.77 -20.48 6.57
CA PHE A 162 -9.84 -19.69 5.95
C PHE A 162 -10.67 -20.51 4.97
N PHE A 163 -10.05 -21.19 4.00
CA PHE A 163 -10.79 -21.99 3.02
C PHE A 163 -11.46 -23.24 3.61
N SER A 164 -10.94 -23.73 4.75
CA SER A 164 -11.52 -24.87 5.48
C SER A 164 -12.63 -24.44 6.45
N SER A 165 -12.72 -23.16 6.78
CA SER A 165 -13.68 -22.64 7.75
C SER A 165 -15.11 -22.62 7.16
N PRO A 166 -16.14 -22.77 8.02
CA PRO A 166 -17.54 -22.60 7.60
C PRO A 166 -17.82 -21.24 6.95
N TRP A 167 -17.05 -20.22 7.34
CA TRP A 167 -17.17 -18.87 6.81
C TRP A 167 -16.90 -18.78 5.29
N TRP A 168 -16.04 -19.64 4.74
CA TRP A 168 -15.83 -19.67 3.28
C TRP A 168 -17.09 -20.06 2.52
N LEU A 169 -17.94 -20.91 3.10
CA LEU A 169 -19.23 -21.25 2.50
C LEU A 169 -20.17 -20.03 2.48
N ASP A 170 -20.21 -19.27 3.57
CA ASP A 170 -21.01 -18.04 3.67
C ASP A 170 -20.56 -16.98 2.67
N VAL A 171 -19.25 -16.84 2.47
CA VAL A 171 -18.71 -15.93 1.44
C VAL A 171 -19.05 -16.39 0.05
N LYS A 172 -18.89 -17.68 -0.25
CA LYS A 172 -19.29 -18.23 -1.54
C LYS A 172 -20.78 -18.01 -1.78
N GLN A 173 -21.62 -18.21 -0.76
CA GLN A 173 -23.05 -17.98 -0.84
C GLN A 173 -23.36 -16.50 -1.08
N SER A 174 -22.71 -15.59 -0.35
CA SER A 174 -22.86 -14.15 -0.52
C SER A 174 -22.53 -13.69 -1.96
N PHE A 175 -21.48 -14.25 -2.57
CA PHE A 175 -21.16 -13.95 -3.98
C PHE A 175 -22.24 -14.47 -4.94
N ILE A 176 -22.79 -15.67 -4.68
CA ILE A 176 -23.88 -16.24 -5.47
C ILE A 176 -25.14 -15.37 -5.33
N ASP A 177 -25.47 -14.94 -4.12
CA ASP A 177 -26.63 -14.10 -3.85
C ASP A 177 -26.50 -12.73 -4.53
N VAL A 178 -25.31 -12.11 -4.46
CA VAL A 178 -25.02 -10.86 -5.19
C VAL A 178 -25.14 -11.07 -6.70
N TRP A 179 -24.68 -12.21 -7.21
CA TRP A 179 -24.79 -12.53 -8.63
C TRP A 179 -26.24 -12.73 -9.07
N GLN A 180 -27.04 -13.48 -8.32
CA GLN A 180 -28.46 -13.68 -8.58
C GLN A 180 -29.23 -12.37 -8.51
N PHE A 181 -28.96 -11.57 -7.47
CA PHE A 181 -29.54 -10.24 -7.31
C PHE A 181 -29.21 -9.33 -8.51
N ALA A 182 -27.96 -9.37 -9.00
CA ALA A 182 -27.52 -8.66 -10.19
C ALA A 182 -28.21 -9.11 -11.48
N GLN A 183 -28.54 -10.40 -11.61
CA GLN A 183 -29.29 -10.91 -12.74
C GLN A 183 -30.75 -10.45 -12.71
N GLU A 184 -31.39 -10.39 -11.54
CA GLU A 184 -32.80 -10.01 -11.40
C GLU A 184 -33.05 -8.50 -11.50
N HIS A 185 -32.24 -7.69 -10.80
CA HIS A 185 -32.47 -6.24 -10.65
C HIS A 185 -31.61 -5.41 -11.63
N GLY A 186 -30.70 -6.07 -12.36
CA GLY A 186 -29.73 -5.44 -13.23
C GLY A 186 -28.49 -4.94 -12.46
N TRP A 187 -27.37 -4.90 -13.17
CA TRP A 187 -26.06 -4.55 -12.60
C TRP A 187 -26.01 -3.15 -12.01
N MET A 188 -26.68 -2.17 -12.63
CA MET A 188 -26.64 -0.78 -12.19
C MET A 188 -27.36 -0.56 -10.85
N GLU A 189 -28.49 -1.22 -10.62
CA GLU A 189 -29.18 -1.13 -9.33
C GLU A 189 -28.45 -1.87 -8.23
N THR A 190 -27.86 -3.03 -8.55
CA THR A 190 -27.00 -3.76 -7.62
C THR A 190 -25.80 -2.91 -7.19
N TRP A 191 -25.13 -2.28 -8.15
CA TRP A 191 -24.05 -1.36 -7.86
C TRP A 191 -24.53 -0.16 -7.02
N ARG A 192 -25.69 0.41 -7.34
CA ARG A 192 -26.28 1.51 -6.57
C ARG A 192 -26.54 1.09 -5.12
N GLN A 193 -27.04 -0.12 -4.89
CA GLN A 193 -27.28 -0.65 -3.54
C GLN A 193 -25.98 -0.90 -2.79
N ILE A 194 -24.98 -1.54 -3.42
CA ILE A 194 -23.65 -1.74 -2.84
C ILE A 194 -23.04 -0.39 -2.42
N VAL A 195 -23.09 0.60 -3.31
CA VAL A 195 -22.63 1.96 -3.01
C VAL A 195 -23.46 2.58 -1.88
N THR A 196 -24.78 2.42 -1.88
CA THR A 196 -25.63 3.00 -0.82
C THR A 196 -25.36 2.38 0.55
N LEU A 197 -25.16 1.05 0.62
CA LEU A 197 -24.83 0.32 1.84
C LEU A 197 -23.41 0.63 2.34
N SER A 198 -22.47 0.85 1.43
CA SER A 198 -21.09 1.23 1.76
C SER A 198 -20.97 2.64 2.34
N ASP A 199 -22.04 3.45 2.34
CA ASP A 199 -22.08 4.85 2.80
C ASP A 199 -20.85 5.67 2.35
N PRO A 200 -20.69 5.95 1.03
CA PRO A 200 -19.51 6.65 0.48
C PRO A 200 -19.34 8.06 1.05
N SER A 201 -20.40 8.62 1.64
CA SER A 201 -20.39 9.92 2.31
C SER A 201 -20.06 9.85 3.79
N GLY A 202 -20.11 8.67 4.41
CA GLY A 202 -19.98 8.46 5.86
C GLY A 202 -21.08 9.13 6.70
N GLU A 203 -22.12 9.67 6.06
CA GLU A 203 -23.16 10.46 6.75
C GLU A 203 -24.05 9.58 7.63
N GLN A 204 -24.40 8.38 7.16
CA GLN A 204 -25.21 7.45 7.95
C GLN A 204 -24.44 6.98 9.19
N ASN A 205 -23.14 6.71 9.04
CA ASN A 205 -22.30 6.39 10.18
C ASN A 205 -22.19 7.58 11.16
N ALA A 206 -22.02 8.80 10.66
CA ALA A 206 -22.00 10.01 11.50
C ALA A 206 -23.31 10.23 12.26
N PHE A 207 -24.48 9.98 11.65
CA PHE A 207 -25.75 10.03 12.36
C PHE A 207 -25.84 8.96 13.46
N LYS A 208 -25.34 7.74 13.22
CA LYS A 208 -25.29 6.67 14.23
C LYS A 208 -24.37 7.04 15.41
N VAL A 209 -23.18 7.59 15.15
CA VAL A 209 -22.24 8.04 16.20
C VAL A 209 -22.85 9.13 17.08
N LEU A 210 -23.64 10.03 16.49
CA LEU A 210 -24.33 11.08 17.24
C LEU A 210 -25.65 10.61 17.88
N GLU A 211 -26.05 9.34 17.69
CA GLU A 211 -27.32 8.78 18.15
C GLU A 211 -28.55 9.51 17.58
N LEU A 212 -28.44 10.01 16.34
CA LEU A 212 -29.49 10.74 15.63
C LEU A 212 -30.09 9.91 14.50
N ARG A 213 -31.36 10.18 14.16
CA ARG A 213 -31.99 9.57 12.98
C ARG A 213 -31.43 10.20 11.70
N SER A 214 -31.36 9.40 10.64
CA SER A 214 -31.03 9.88 9.28
C SER A 214 -32.04 10.96 8.87
N GLY A 215 -31.59 12.21 8.76
CA GLY A 215 -32.44 13.36 8.44
C GLY A 215 -32.76 14.30 9.61
N ALA A 216 -32.09 14.16 10.76
CA ALA A 216 -32.22 15.08 11.90
C ALA A 216 -32.00 16.55 11.52
N THR A 217 -32.69 17.47 12.22
CA THR A 217 -32.60 18.91 11.92
C THR A 217 -31.25 19.50 12.35
N GLN A 218 -30.89 20.67 11.80
CA GLN A 218 -29.61 21.33 12.14
C GLN A 218 -29.46 21.59 13.63
N THR A 219 -30.55 22.01 14.26
CA THR A 219 -30.60 22.35 15.67
C THR A 219 -30.35 21.10 16.51
N GLU A 220 -30.95 19.97 16.13
CA GLU A 220 -30.71 18.67 16.77
C GLU A 220 -29.24 18.23 16.64
N ILE A 221 -28.67 18.30 15.43
CA ILE A 221 -27.25 17.94 15.20
C ILE A 221 -26.32 18.79 16.07
N LYS A 222 -26.49 20.12 16.06
CA LYS A 222 -25.64 21.04 16.82
C LYS A 222 -25.77 20.82 18.32
N ASN A 223 -26.99 20.61 18.81
CA ASN A 223 -27.25 20.37 20.23
C ASN A 223 -26.61 19.05 20.68
N GLN A 224 -26.79 18.00 19.89
CA GLN A 224 -26.25 16.68 20.21
C GLN A 224 -24.72 16.65 20.16
N CYS A 225 -24.11 17.31 19.16
CA CYS A 225 -22.67 17.53 19.12
C CYS A 225 -22.14 18.19 20.40
N ARG A 226 -22.83 19.24 20.90
CA ARG A 226 -22.44 19.91 22.14
C ARG A 226 -22.59 19.00 23.35
N THR A 227 -23.70 18.26 23.44
CA THR A 227 -23.98 17.33 24.54
C THR A 227 -22.93 16.23 24.62
N LEU A 228 -22.61 15.60 23.48
CA LEU A 228 -21.64 14.51 23.41
C LEU A 228 -20.20 15.01 23.61
N ALA A 229 -19.83 16.19 23.09
CA ALA A 229 -18.53 16.79 23.35
C ALA A 229 -18.29 17.08 24.84
N VAL A 230 -19.32 17.52 25.57
CA VAL A 230 -19.24 17.74 27.02
C VAL A 230 -19.21 16.40 27.78
N LYS A 231 -19.89 15.37 27.27
CA LYS A 231 -19.92 14.02 27.89
C LYS A 231 -18.56 13.34 27.79
N TYR A 232 -17.93 13.39 26.62
CA TYR A 232 -16.65 12.72 26.33
C TYR A 232 -15.43 13.64 26.43
N HIS A 233 -15.52 14.77 27.14
CA HIS A 233 -14.38 15.67 27.30
C HIS A 233 -13.23 14.96 28.05
N PRO A 234 -11.97 15.04 27.58
CA PRO A 234 -10.83 14.32 28.17
C PRO A 234 -10.62 14.65 29.66
N ASP A 235 -10.92 15.90 30.07
CA ASP A 235 -10.82 16.34 31.48
C ASP A 235 -11.75 15.59 32.45
N LYS A 236 -12.77 14.87 31.96
CA LYS A 236 -13.70 14.13 32.83
C LYS A 236 -13.25 12.68 33.12
N ALA A 237 -12.19 12.20 32.47
CA ALA A 237 -11.69 10.85 32.65
C ALA A 237 -10.72 10.74 33.84
N LYS A 238 -10.93 9.74 34.72
CA LYS A 238 -10.14 9.56 35.95
C LYS A 238 -8.97 8.59 35.80
N ASP A 239 -9.14 7.49 35.06
CA ASP A 239 -8.15 6.40 34.92
C ASP A 239 -7.51 6.38 33.53
N ASP A 240 -6.27 5.88 33.38
CA ASP A 240 -5.52 5.93 32.11
C ASP A 240 -6.09 5.05 30.99
N ILE A 241 -6.71 3.91 31.32
CA ILE A 241 -7.40 3.06 30.32
C ILE A 241 -8.67 3.78 29.85
N THR A 242 -9.45 4.30 30.79
CA THR A 242 -10.66 5.09 30.53
C THR A 242 -10.37 6.39 29.77
N LYS A 243 -9.20 7.01 29.96
CA LYS A 243 -8.78 8.20 29.20
C LYS A 243 -8.64 7.92 27.71
N LYS A 244 -8.01 6.80 27.33
CA LYS A 244 -7.85 6.42 25.91
C LYS A 244 -9.20 6.18 25.25
N ASP A 245 -10.11 5.48 25.93
CA ASP A 245 -11.45 5.21 25.39
C ASP A 245 -12.30 6.49 25.28
N VAL A 246 -12.29 7.35 26.29
CA VAL A 246 -12.98 8.65 26.26
C VAL A 246 -12.41 9.54 25.16
N GLN A 247 -11.09 9.55 24.99
CA GLN A 247 -10.41 10.30 23.95
C GLN A 247 -10.77 9.79 22.54
N ASN A 248 -10.79 8.47 22.33
CA ASN A 248 -11.21 7.87 21.05
C ASN A 248 -12.65 8.25 20.72
N ARG A 249 -13.57 8.13 21.69
CA ARG A 249 -14.97 8.54 21.53
C ARG A 249 -15.13 10.03 21.25
N PHE A 250 -14.33 10.88 21.88
CA PHE A 250 -14.34 12.31 21.61
C PHE A 250 -13.95 12.63 20.17
N PHE A 251 -12.89 11.98 19.66
CA PHE A 251 -12.46 12.14 18.27
C PHE A 251 -13.52 11.63 17.28
N GLU A 252 -14.15 10.48 17.54
CA GLU A 252 -15.26 9.95 16.72
C GLU A 252 -16.42 10.95 16.63
N VAL A 253 -16.85 11.51 17.76
CA VAL A 253 -17.93 12.50 17.82
C VAL A 253 -17.56 13.78 17.06
N GLN A 254 -16.33 14.27 17.25
CA GLN A 254 -15.85 15.46 16.55
C GLN A 254 -15.82 15.25 15.03
N GLN A 255 -15.30 14.11 14.58
CA GLN A 255 -15.25 13.73 13.17
C GLN A 255 -16.66 13.62 12.57
N ALA A 256 -17.61 13.01 13.28
CA ALA A 256 -19.00 12.91 12.86
C ALA A 256 -19.67 14.30 12.71
N CYS A 257 -19.47 15.19 13.69
CA CYS A 257 -19.99 16.56 13.65
C CYS A 257 -19.39 17.38 12.49
N GLU A 258 -18.08 17.25 12.25
CA GLU A 258 -17.39 17.93 11.16
C GLU A 258 -17.88 17.42 9.80
N LEU A 259 -18.00 16.10 9.64
CA LEU A 259 -18.46 15.47 8.40
C LEU A 259 -19.87 15.94 8.03
N LEU A 260 -20.81 15.98 8.98
CA LEU A 260 -22.17 16.49 8.75
C LEU A 260 -22.20 18.01 8.45
N SER A 261 -21.30 18.78 9.06
CA SER A 261 -21.15 20.21 8.77
C SER A 261 -20.62 20.46 7.36
N ASN A 262 -19.58 19.72 6.95
CA ASN A 262 -18.94 19.82 5.64
C ASN A 262 -19.86 19.33 4.52
N SER A 263 -20.55 18.20 4.72
CA SER A 263 -21.51 17.68 3.75
C SER A 263 -22.64 18.68 3.48
N ARG A 264 -23.13 19.33 4.54
CA ARG A 264 -24.10 20.42 4.43
C ARG A 264 -23.54 21.64 3.70
N ALA A 265 -22.33 22.10 4.04
CA ALA A 265 -21.71 23.24 3.36
C ALA A 265 -21.60 22.98 1.85
N LYS A 266 -21.21 21.76 1.46
CA LYS A 266 -21.17 21.30 0.07
C LYS A 266 -22.56 21.28 -0.59
N ARG A 267 -23.60 20.79 0.10
CA ARG A 267 -24.99 20.84 -0.39
C ARG A 267 -25.48 22.28 -0.59
N ARG A 268 -25.23 23.18 0.36
CA ARG A 268 -25.59 24.59 0.26
C ARG A 268 -24.93 25.28 -0.94
N ARG A 269 -23.63 25.01 -1.17
CA ARG A 269 -22.89 25.55 -2.33
C ARG A 269 -23.49 25.07 -3.65
N ARG A 270 -23.80 23.77 -3.79
CA ARG A 270 -24.46 23.21 -4.99
C ARG A 270 -25.84 23.82 -5.24
N ASN A 271 -26.65 23.95 -4.20
CA ASN A 271 -27.99 24.55 -4.34
C ASN A 271 -27.91 26.03 -4.74
N LYS A 272 -26.91 26.76 -4.25
CA LYS A 272 -26.67 28.16 -4.65
C LYS A 272 -26.30 28.25 -6.13
N GLN A 273 -25.36 27.42 -6.59
CA GLN A 273 -24.95 27.39 -8.00
C GLN A 273 -26.11 27.06 -8.93
N PHE A 274 -26.90 26.03 -8.61
CA PHE A 274 -28.07 25.65 -9.40
C PHE A 274 -29.10 26.79 -9.53
N ASN A 275 -29.28 27.57 -8.46
CA ASN A 275 -30.22 28.70 -8.45
C ASN A 275 -29.67 29.97 -9.13
N GLU A 276 -28.36 30.03 -9.41
CA GLU A 276 -27.72 31.09 -10.20
C GLU A 276 -27.68 30.75 -11.70
N GLU A 277 -27.84 29.48 -12.07
CA GLU A 277 -27.88 28.97 -13.45
C GLU A 277 -29.31 28.89 -14.05
N LEU A 278 -30.35 29.09 -13.23
CA LEU A 278 -31.77 29.18 -13.62
C LEU A 278 -32.21 30.63 -13.82
#